data_AF-A0A2J8V2M3-F1
#
_entry.id   AF-A0A2J8V2M3-F1
#
_cell.length_a   1.000
_cell.length_b   1.000
_cell.length_c   1.000
_cell.angle_alpha   90.00
_cell.angle_beta   90.00
_cell.angle_gamma   90.00
#
_symmetry.space_group_name_H-M   'P 1'
#
loop_
_entity.id
_entity.type
_entity.pdbx_description
1 polymer ?
#
loop_
_entity_poly.entity_id
_entity_poly.type
_entity_poly.pdbx_seq_one_letter_code
_entity_poly.pdbx_strand_id
1 'polypeptide(L)' 'MSGQTLTDRIAAAQYSVTGSAVARAVCKATTHEVMGPKKKHLDYLQTFFQRMLPNFEI' A
#
# COMPACT_ATOMS: atom_id res chain seq x y z
N MET A 1 -9.31 20.99 23.60
CA MET A 1 -8.18 21.15 22.66
C MET A 1 -7.68 19.76 22.28
N SER A 2 -7.45 19.51 20.99
CA SER A 2 -7.13 18.19 20.43
C SER A 2 -6.00 17.49 21.20
N GLY A 3 -6.31 16.33 21.79
CA GLY A 3 -5.36 15.48 22.53
C GLY A 3 -4.40 14.69 21.63
N GLN A 4 -4.32 15.04 20.34
CA GLN A 4 -3.47 14.36 19.38
C GLN A 4 -2.06 14.96 19.38
N THR A 5 -1.09 14.13 19.74
CA THR A 5 0.32 14.53 19.80
C THR A 5 0.89 14.78 18.40
N LEU A 6 2.05 15.45 18.33
CA LEU A 6 2.78 15.60 17.06
C LEU A 6 3.16 14.24 16.46
N THR A 7 3.57 13.29 17.30
CA THR A 7 3.89 11.91 16.90
C THR A 7 2.69 11.21 16.28
N ASP A 8 1.48 11.37 16.85
CA ASP A 8 0.26 10.79 16.28
C ASP A 8 -0.06 11.38 14.91
N ARG A 9 0.16 12.68 14.71
CA ARG A 9 -0.06 13.34 13.41
C ARG A 9 0.92 12.85 12.36
N ILE A 10 2.18 12.65 12.73
CA ILE A 10 3.20 12.11 11.83
C ILE A 10 2.82 10.67 11.44
N ALA A 11 2.44 9.83 12.41
CA ALA A 11 2.00 8.47 12.15
C ALA A 11 0.76 8.45 11.23
N ALA A 12 -0.24 9.28 11.50
CA ALA A 12 -1.43 9.41 10.66
C ALA A 12 -1.09 9.83 9.22
N ALA A 13 -0.16 10.77 9.04
CA ALA A 13 0.31 11.17 7.72
C ALA A 13 1.02 10.00 7.00
N GLN A 14 1.88 9.25 7.69
CA GLN A 14 2.56 8.08 7.13
C GLN A 14 1.56 7.00 6.70
N TYR A 15 0.55 6.70 7.52
CA TYR A 15 -0.51 5.75 7.17
C TYR A 15 -1.30 6.20 5.95
N SER A 16 -1.65 7.50 5.88
CA SER A 16 -2.38 8.06 4.75
C SER A 16 -1.59 7.95 3.44
N VAL A 17 -0.31 8.29 3.46
CA VAL A 17 0.58 8.17 2.28
C VAL A 17 0.73 6.72 1.85
N THR A 18 0.98 5.83 2.81
CA THR A 18 1.19 4.40 2.55
C THR A 18 -0.07 3.76 1.97
N GLY A 19 -1.23 3.97 2.61
CA GLY A 19 -2.52 3.47 2.13
C GLY A 19 -2.86 3.97 0.73
N SER A 20 -2.62 5.26 0.46
CA SER A 20 -2.83 5.85 -0.86
C SER A 20 -1.93 5.23 -1.95
N ALA A 21 -0.70 4.85 -1.61
CA ALA A 21 0.21 4.20 -2.55
C ALA A 21 -0.25 2.78 -2.89
N VAL A 22 -0.66 2.00 -1.87
CA VAL A 22 -1.19 0.64 -2.05
C VAL A 22 -2.48 0.65 -2.87
N ALA A 23 -3.45 1.51 -2.52
CA ALA A 23 -4.71 1.61 -3.26
C ALA A 23 -4.48 1.89 -4.75
N ARG A 24 -3.56 2.81 -5.08
CA ARG A 24 -3.19 3.11 -6.47
C ARG A 24 -2.53 1.91 -7.16
N ALA A 25 -1.68 1.16 -6.48
CA ALA A 25 -1.04 -0.02 -7.06
C ALA A 25 -2.06 -1.12 -7.37
N VAL A 26 -3.04 -1.35 -6.48
CA VAL A 26 -4.16 -2.28 -6.71
C VAL A 26 -4.97 -1.87 -7.93
N CYS A 27 -5.44 -0.62 -8.01
CA CYS A 27 -6.22 -0.15 -9.16
C CYS A 27 -5.47 -0.27 -10.49
N LYS A 28 -4.14 -0.11 -10.48
CA LYS A 28 -3.29 -0.29 -11.68
C LYS A 28 -3.02 -1.75 -12.02
N ALA A 29 -3.10 -2.66 -11.06
CA ALA A 29 -2.99 -4.10 -11.29
C ALA A 29 -4.32 -4.69 -11.79
N THR A 30 -5.45 -4.11 -11.41
CA THR A 30 -6.81 -4.59 -11.73
C THR A 30 -7.52 -3.66 -12.71
N THR A 31 -6.91 -3.41 -13.87
CA THR A 31 -7.55 -2.61 -14.92
C THR A 31 -8.61 -3.43 -15.65
N HIS A 32 -9.47 -2.76 -16.42
CA HIS A 32 -10.39 -3.42 -17.36
C HIS A 32 -9.70 -3.90 -18.65
N GLU A 33 -8.37 -3.81 -18.74
CA GLU A 33 -7.63 -4.33 -19.90
C GLU A 33 -7.69 -5.86 -19.88
N VAL A 34 -7.93 -6.50 -21.03
CA VAL A 34 -7.95 -7.97 -21.17
C VAL A 34 -6.51 -8.49 -21.28
N MET A 35 -5.72 -8.29 -20.22
CA MET A 35 -4.37 -8.81 -20.08
C MET A 35 -4.08 -9.15 -18.61
N GLY A 36 -3.04 -9.94 -18.37
CA GLY A 36 -2.56 -10.17 -17.00
C GLY A 36 -2.06 -8.88 -16.34
N PRO A 37 -2.09 -8.77 -15.01
CA PRO A 37 -1.58 -7.59 -14.30
C PRO A 37 -0.11 -7.33 -14.64
N LYS A 38 0.23 -6.06 -14.84
CA LYS A 38 1.61 -5.67 -15.17
C LYS A 38 2.55 -6.01 -13.99
N LYS A 39 3.62 -6.73 -14.28
CA LYS A 39 4.61 -7.23 -13.29
C LYS A 39 5.03 -6.17 -12.28
N LYS A 40 5.31 -4.94 -12.73
CA LYS A 40 5.71 -3.82 -11.85
C LYS A 40 4.71 -3.49 -10.73
N HIS A 41 3.42 -3.72 -10.93
CA HIS A 41 2.40 -3.48 -9.89
C HIS A 41 2.32 -4.67 -8.92
N LEU A 42 2.48 -5.88 -9.44
CA LEU A 42 2.58 -7.09 -8.62
C LEU A 42 3.83 -7.09 -7.74
N ASP A 43 5.00 -6.78 -8.30
CA ASP A 43 6.27 -6.72 -7.56
C ASP A 43 6.19 -5.69 -6.42
N TYR A 44 5.54 -4.53 -6.66
CA TYR A 44 5.30 -3.53 -5.63
C TYR A 44 4.41 -4.08 -4.50
N LEU A 45 3.28 -4.70 -4.84
CA LEU A 45 2.33 -5.24 -3.86
C LEU A 45 2.95 -6.39 -3.07
N GLN A 46 3.64 -7.31 -3.72
CA GLN A 46 4.37 -8.39 -3.06
C GLN A 46 5.41 -7.85 -2.07
N THR A 47 6.23 -6.89 -2.50
CA THR A 47 7.22 -6.24 -1.62
C THR A 47 6.55 -5.56 -0.43
N PHE A 48 5.41 -4.90 -0.66
CA PHE A 48 4.64 -4.26 0.41
C PHE A 48 4.13 -5.29 1.43
N PHE A 49 3.52 -6.39 0.97
CA PHE A 49 2.98 -7.42 1.86
C PHE A 49 4.08 -8.17 2.60
N GLN A 50 5.20 -8.51 1.97
CA GLN A 50 6.34 -9.14 2.63
C GLN A 50 6.92 -8.26 3.76
N ARG A 51 6.91 -6.93 3.59
CA ARG A 51 7.35 -5.99 4.64
C ARG A 51 6.38 -5.91 5.81
N MET A 52 5.08 -5.99 5.55
CA MET A 52 4.03 -5.93 6.57
C MET A 52 3.82 -7.26 7.30
N LEU A 53 3.98 -8.36 6.56
CA LEU A 53 3.71 -9.72 6.99
C LEU A 53 4.91 -10.60 6.56
N PRO A 54 5.98 -10.64 7.36
CA PRO A 54 7.23 -11.32 6.97
C PRO A 54 7.08 -12.84 6.78
N ASN A 55 5.96 -13.42 7.21
CA ASN A 55 5.65 -14.85 7.04
C ASN A 55 4.45 -15.08 6.10
N PHE A 56 4.06 -14.08 5.31
CA PHE A 56 2.98 -14.25 4.33
C PHE A 56 3.53 -14.86 3.05
N GLU A 57 3.19 -16.13 2.83
CA GLU A 57 3.43 -16.84 1.57
C GLU A 57 2.21 -16.72 0.65
N ILE A 58 2.45 -16.47 -0.64
CA ILE A 58 1.44 -16.41 -1.72
C ILE A 58 1.46 -17.73 -2.48
#